data_AF-A0A098G238-F1
#
_entry.id   AF-A0A098G238-F1
#
_cell.length_a   1.000
_cell.length_b   1.000
_cell.length_c   1.000
_cell.angle_alpha   90.00
_cell.angle_beta   90.00
_cell.angle_gamma   90.00
#
_symmetry.space_group_name_H-M   'P 1'
#
loop_
_entity.id
_entity.type
_entity.pdbx_description
1 polymer ?
#
loop_
_entity_poly.entity_id
_entity_poly.type
_entity_poly.pdbx_seq_one_letter_code
_entity_poly.pdbx_strand_id
1 'polypeptide(L)' 'MKQIEKELQEAKARLERYETEQTEYNGDQGPERYLFFISIKQLINGTKIEISTLERQLKKQQESPPESRPTDCGL' A
#
# COMPACT_ATOMS: atom_id res chain seq x y z
N MET A 1 -7.99 2.92 13.66
CA MET A 1 -6.51 2.95 13.56
C MET A 1 -5.94 1.57 13.27
N LYS A 2 -6.11 0.56 14.14
CA LYS A 2 -5.54 -0.79 13.97
C LYS A 2 -5.78 -1.47 12.60
N GLN A 3 -6.92 -1.20 11.96
CA GLN A 3 -7.27 -1.84 10.69
C GLN A 3 -6.41 -1.34 9.51
N ILE A 4 -6.22 -0.02 9.36
CA ILE A 4 -5.41 0.54 8.26
C ILE A 4 -3.92 0.22 8.46
N GLU A 5 -3.45 0.23 9.72
CA GLU A 5 -2.09 -0.17 10.05
C GLU A 5 -1.84 -1.65 9.70
N LYS A 6 -2.81 -2.52 10.01
CA LYS A 6 -2.76 -3.94 9.65
C LYS A 6 -2.77 -4.13 8.13
N GLU A 7 -3.68 -3.46 7.42
CA GLU A 7 -3.74 -3.51 5.94
C GLU A 7 -2.44 -3.00 5.30
N LEU A 8 -1.84 -1.95 5.87
CA LEU A 8 -0.55 -1.43 5.41
C LEU A 8 0.57 -2.44 5.62
N GLN A 9 0.61 -3.11 6.77
CA GLN A 9 1.60 -4.15 7.06
C GLN A 9 1.43 -5.34 6.08
N GLU A 10 0.20 -5.77 5.83
CA GLU A 10 -0.10 -6.83 4.88
C GLU A 10 0.27 -6.45 3.44
N ALA A 11 0.00 -5.22 3.02
CA ALA A 11 0.38 -4.70 1.71
C ALA A 11 1.90 -4.65 1.54
N LYS A 12 2.64 -4.20 2.57
CA LYS A 12 4.12 -4.23 2.58
C LYS A 12 4.68 -5.64 2.48
N ALA A 13 4.10 -6.59 3.21
CA ALA A 13 4.49 -8.00 3.12
C ALA A 13 4.14 -8.65 1.76
N ARG A 14 3.05 -8.24 1.10
CA ARG A 14 2.77 -8.63 -0.29
C ARG A 14 3.80 -8.06 -1.25
N LEU A 15 4.13 -6.77 -1.11
CA LEU A 15 5.11 -6.12 -1.96
C LEU A 15 6.48 -6.82 -1.90
N GLU A 16 6.96 -7.08 -0.69
CA GLU A 16 8.23 -7.79 -0.48
C GLU A 16 8.23 -9.16 -1.17
N ARG A 17 7.16 -9.95 -0.98
CA ARG A 17 7.01 -11.24 -1.67
C ARG A 17 7.09 -11.13 -3.19
N TYR A 18 6.39 -10.16 -3.79
CA TYR A 18 6.43 -9.97 -5.24
C TYR A 18 7.82 -9.52 -5.74
N GLU A 19 8.51 -8.66 -4.99
CA GLU A 19 9.88 -8.23 -5.34
C GLU A 19 10.89 -9.38 -5.19
N THR A 20 10.72 -10.26 -4.20
CA THR A 20 11.47 -11.51 -4.07
C THR A 20 11.17 -12.47 -5.23
N GLU A 21 9.91 -12.76 -5.51
CA GLU A 21 9.49 -13.63 -6.63
C GLU A 21 10.03 -13.13 -7.97
N GLN A 22 10.02 -11.81 -8.20
CA GLN A 22 10.59 -11.21 -9.40
C GLN A 22 12.09 -11.49 -9.52
N THR A 23 12.82 -11.42 -8.41
CA THR A 23 14.28 -11.55 -8.36
C THR A 23 14.73 -13.01 -8.43
N GLU A 24 14.00 -13.90 -7.77
CA GLU A 24 14.30 -15.33 -7.68
C GLU A 24 13.73 -16.14 -8.86
N TYR A 25 13.07 -15.49 -9.82
CA TYR A 25 12.53 -16.17 -10.99
C TYR A 25 13.63 -16.80 -11.84
N ASN A 26 13.69 -18.13 -11.79
CA ASN A 26 14.64 -18.96 -12.55
C ASN A 26 14.00 -19.69 -13.74
N GLY A 27 12.82 -19.26 -14.19
CA GLY A 27 12.16 -19.90 -15.33
C GLY A 27 12.88 -19.65 -16.66
N ASP A 28 12.65 -20.57 -17.59
CA ASP A 28 13.28 -20.59 -18.92
C ASP A 28 13.06 -19.29 -19.70
N GLN A 29 13.95 -19.00 -20.64
CA GLN A 29 13.95 -17.80 -21.49
C GLN A 29 12.88 -17.87 -22.59
N GLY A 30 11.63 -18.16 -22.22
CA GLY A 30 10.48 -18.32 -23.11
C GLY A 30 9.39 -17.26 -22.94
N PRO A 31 8.32 -17.34 -23.73
CA PRO A 31 7.13 -16.48 -23.59
C PRO A 31 6.57 -16.43 -22.15
N GLU A 32 6.70 -17.52 -21.41
CA GLU A 32 6.26 -17.66 -20.02
C GLU A 32 6.99 -16.68 -19.10
N ARG A 33 8.30 -16.49 -19.31
CA ARG A 33 9.10 -15.52 -18.57
C ARG A 33 8.63 -14.09 -18.83
N TYR A 34 8.32 -13.77 -20.09
CA TYR A 34 7.80 -12.45 -20.43
C TYR A 34 6.45 -12.19 -19.76
N LEU A 35 5.54 -13.15 -19.81
CA LEU A 35 4.24 -13.07 -19.15
C LEU A 35 4.39 -12.93 -17.63
N PHE A 36 5.25 -13.75 -17.02
CA PHE A 36 5.57 -13.64 -15.59
C PHE A 36 6.03 -12.24 -15.22
N PHE A 37 7.01 -11.69 -15.94
CA PHE A 37 7.55 -10.36 -15.62
C PHE A 37 6.54 -9.23 -15.84
N ILE A 38 5.60 -9.36 -16.80
CA ILE A 38 4.51 -8.40 -16.94
C ILE A 38 3.57 -8.49 -15.75
N SER A 39 3.11 -9.69 -15.42
CA SER A 39 2.15 -9.92 -14.34
C SER A 39 2.72 -9.48 -12.98
N ILE A 40 3.96 -9.87 -12.65
CA ILE A 40 4.59 -9.50 -11.38
C ILE A 40 4.80 -7.98 -11.30
N LYS A 41 5.15 -7.30 -12.40
CA LYS A 41 5.28 -5.82 -12.42
C LYS A 41 3.94 -5.14 -12.18
N GLN A 42 2.85 -5.65 -12.74
CA GLN A 42 1.51 -5.11 -12.50
C GLN A 42 1.12 -5.26 -11.02
N LEU A 43 1.39 -6.42 -10.42
CA LEU A 43 1.14 -6.67 -8.99
C LEU A 43 1.96 -5.74 -8.09
N ILE A 44 3.26 -5.58 -8.38
CA ILE A 44 4.15 -4.67 -7.65
C ILE A 44 3.64 -3.23 -7.73
N ASN A 45 3.33 -2.75 -8.94
CA ASN A 45 2.86 -1.38 -9.14
C ASN A 45 1.52 -1.13 -8.43
N GLY A 46 0.56 -2.06 -8.55
CA GLY A 46 -0.72 -1.98 -7.86
C GLY A 46 -0.55 -1.92 -6.34
N THR A 47 0.32 -2.77 -5.79
CA THR A 47 0.61 -2.81 -4.34
C THR A 47 1.31 -1.54 -3.86
N LYS A 48 2.21 -0.95 -4.65
CA LYS A 48 2.83 0.35 -4.33
C LYS A 48 1.80 1.49 -4.26
N ILE A 49 0.83 1.50 -5.16
CA ILE A 49 -0.27 2.48 -5.14
C ILE A 49 -1.16 2.28 -3.91
N GLU A 50 -1.47 1.02 -3.57
CA GLU A 50 -2.24 0.67 -2.37
C GLU A 50 -1.52 1.16 -1.10
N ILE A 51 -0.23 0.84 -0.94
CA ILE A 51 0.60 1.30 0.19
C ILE A 51 0.57 2.83 0.30
N SER A 52 0.81 3.54 -0.80
CA SER A 52 0.80 5.01 -0.80
C SER A 52 -0.56 5.59 -0.39
N THR A 53 -1.65 4.92 -0.77
CA THR A 53 -3.00 5.30 -0.39
C THR A 53 -3.25 5.10 1.10
N LEU A 54 -2.87 3.94 1.65
CA LEU A 54 -3.00 3.61 3.06
C LEU A 54 -2.15 4.54 3.94
N GLU A 55 -0.91 4.82 3.54
CA GLU A 55 -0.02 5.76 4.24
C GLU A 55 -0.61 7.18 4.26
N ARG A 56 -1.21 7.63 3.15
CA ARG A 56 -1.91 8.91 3.09
C ARG A 56 -3.13 8.96 4.01
N GLN A 57 -3.89 7.87 4.10
CA GLN A 57 -5.05 7.78 4.99
C GLN A 57 -4.62 7.81 6.46
N LEU A 58 -3.57 7.08 6.84
CA LEU A 58 -3.01 7.13 8.19
C LEU A 58 -2.54 8.53 8.56
N LYS A 59 -1.82 9.20 7.66
CA LYS A 59 -1.36 10.57 7.87
C LYS A 59 -2.52 11.53 8.15
N LYS A 60 -3.59 11.47 7.36
CA LYS A 60 -4.79 12.30 7.58
C LYS A 60 -5.47 12.03 8.94
N GLN A 61 -5.47 10.78 9.39
CA GLN A 61 -6.02 10.41 10.70
C GLN A 61 -5.14 10.89 11.87
N GLN A 62 -3.83 10.96 11.67
CA GLN A 62 -2.89 11.49 12.68
C GLN A 62 -2.89 13.02 12.75
N GLU A 63 -3.15 13.69 11.63
CA GLU A 63 -3.20 15.16 11.52
C GLU A 63 -4.51 15.78 12.03
N SER A 64 -5.48 14.99 12.53
CA SER A 64 -6.76 15.50 13.04
C SER A 64 -6.92 15.40 14.57
N PRO A 65 -6.58 16.45 15.32
CA PRO A 65 -7.19 16.78 16.63
C PRO A 65 -8.07 18.06 16.54
N PRO A 66 -8.99 18.25 17.51
CA PRO A 66 -10.42 18.43 17.27
C PRO A 66 -10.77 19.77 16.64
N GLU A 67 -11.87 19.76 15.88
CA GLU A 67 -12.66 20.94 15.57
C GLU A 67 -12.87 21.75 16.85
N SER A 68 -12.10 22.81 17.04
CA SER A 68 -12.33 23.79 18.08
C SER A 68 -13.62 24.50 17.70
N ARG A 69 -14.76 23.99 18.16
CA ARG A 69 -16.01 24.75 18.16
C ARG A 69 -15.71 26.04 18.94
N PRO A 70 -15.83 27.23 18.35
CA PRO A 70 -16.07 28.40 19.17
C PRO A 70 -17.41 28.13 19.86
N THR A 71 -17.33 28.04 21.17
CA THR A 71 -18.43 28.07 22.12
C THR A 71 -19.48 29.09 21.72
N ASP A 72 -20.73 28.65 21.87
CA ASP A 72 -21.86 29.48 22.25
C ASP A 72 -21.42 30.61 23.20
N CYS A 73 -21.31 31.81 22.67
CA CYS A 73 -21.25 33.10 23.37
C CYS A 73 -22.10 34.00 22.48
N GLY A 74 -23.30 34.42 22.82
CA GLY A 74 -24.02 34.57 24.06
C GLY A 74 -25.11 35.61 23.73
N LEU A 75 -26.24 35.52 24.42
CA LEU A 75 -27.38 36.44 24.36
C LEU A 75 -27.01 37.93 24.30
#